data_AF-A0A8T3UZE1-F1
#
_entry.id   AF-A0A8T3UZE1-F1
#
_cell.length_a   1.000
_cell.length_b   1.000
_cell.length_c   1.000
_cell.angle_alpha   90.00
_cell.angle_beta   90.00
_cell.angle_gamma   90.00
#
_symmetry.space_group_name_H-M   'P 1'
#
loop_
_entity.id
_entity.type
_entity.pdbx_description
1 polymer ?
#
loop_
_entity_poly.entity_id
_entity_poly.type
_entity_poly.pdbx_seq_one_letter_code
_entity_poly.pdbx_strand_id
1 'polypeptide(L)'
;GNGPLSALTFGIMIANGEIIYRALRYRHPHYFTLDKESKSFNNLITFIVTTFFFVYLGGLITFSSTIYFVIGTIIAVGLLLVRIGGTKLSLYRNKLKRRDMFDINAMISRGLGAAVLSTLPLEYGLLHTNAFIDVTFSVIFITIFINGILLYYNSRR
;
A
#
# COMPACT_ATOMS: atom_id res chain seq x y z
N GLY A 1 -5.26 -16.61 -14.31
CA GLY A 1 -4.85 -16.43 -12.90
C GLY A 1 -4.36 -15.00 -12.69
N ASN A 2 -4.49 -14.45 -11.49
CA ASN A 2 -4.05 -13.08 -11.18
C ASN A 2 -2.53 -13.06 -10.97
N GLY A 3 -1.79 -12.45 -11.91
CA GLY A 3 -0.32 -12.40 -11.91
C GLY A 3 0.29 -11.85 -10.61
N PRO A 4 -0.14 -10.68 -10.13
CA PRO A 4 0.31 -10.14 -8.84
C PRO A 4 0.13 -11.09 -7.64
N LEU A 5 -1.00 -11.81 -7.57
CA LEU A 5 -1.24 -12.79 -6.50
C LEU A 5 -0.30 -13.99 -6.59
N SER A 6 -0.02 -14.48 -7.80
CA SER A 6 0.95 -15.55 -8.02
C SER A 6 2.37 -15.13 -7.61
N ALA A 7 2.79 -13.92 -8.00
CA ALA A 7 4.10 -13.38 -7.63
C ALA A 7 4.24 -13.17 -6.11
N LEU A 8 3.18 -12.67 -5.45
CA LEU A 8 3.15 -12.54 -3.99
C LEU A 8 3.27 -13.90 -3.30
N THR A 9 2.50 -14.89 -3.76
CA THR A 9 2.51 -16.24 -3.20
C THR A 9 3.91 -16.85 -3.34
N PHE A 10 4.52 -16.73 -4.51
CA PHE A 10 5.89 -17.16 -4.76
C PHE A 10 6.91 -16.45 -3.85
N GLY A 11 6.79 -15.13 -3.69
CA GLY A 11 7.64 -14.36 -2.78
C GLY A 11 7.55 -14.81 -1.33
N ILE A 12 6.33 -15.09 -0.84
CA ILE A 12 6.10 -15.63 0.51
C ILE A 12 6.76 -17.01 0.66
N MET A 13 6.63 -17.87 -0.36
CA MET A 13 7.23 -19.20 -0.38
C MET A 13 8.75 -19.16 -0.30
N ILE A 14 9.42 -18.31 -1.10
CA ILE A 14 10.88 -18.17 -1.02
C ILE A 14 11.30 -17.55 0.33
N ALA A 15 10.62 -16.48 0.77
CA ALA A 15 10.92 -15.79 2.02
C ALA A 15 10.87 -16.68 3.27
N ASN A 16 9.97 -17.68 3.27
CA ASN A 16 9.77 -18.60 4.39
C ASN A 16 10.28 -20.02 4.09
N GLY A 17 11.20 -20.15 3.12
CA GLY A 17 11.69 -21.46 2.66
C GLY A 17 12.09 -22.40 3.79
N GLU A 18 12.83 -21.91 4.79
CA GLU A 18 13.25 -22.72 5.95
C GLU A 18 12.10 -23.35 6.74
N ILE A 19 11.03 -22.58 6.98
CA ILE A 19 9.84 -23.04 7.71
C ILE A 19 9.11 -24.11 6.89
N ILE A 20 9.01 -23.90 5.58
CA ILE A 20 8.33 -24.80 4.65
C ILE A 20 9.10 -26.12 4.50
N TYR A 21 10.43 -26.07 4.34
CA TYR A 21 11.27 -27.26 4.29
C TYR A 21 11.20 -28.08 5.58
N ARG A 22 11.14 -27.41 6.74
CA ARG A 22 10.95 -28.07 8.03
C ARG A 22 9.58 -28.73 8.15
N ALA A 23 8.52 -28.05 7.70
CA ALA A 23 7.16 -28.60 7.67
C ALA A 23 7.05 -29.83 6.76
N LEU A 24 7.79 -29.85 5.64
CA LEU A 24 7.82 -30.96 4.68
C LEU A 24 8.73 -32.14 5.09
N ARG A 25 9.35 -32.09 6.28
CA ARG A 25 10.27 -33.13 6.82
C ARG A 25 11.36 -33.56 5.84
N TYR A 26 11.90 -32.62 5.05
CA TYR A 26 12.90 -32.94 4.04
C TYR A 26 14.27 -33.28 4.68
N ARG A 27 14.87 -34.39 4.24
CA ARG A 27 16.00 -35.05 4.94
C ARG A 27 17.38 -34.38 4.72
N HIS A 28 17.47 -33.43 3.80
CA HIS A 28 18.70 -32.68 3.50
C HIS A 28 18.48 -31.18 3.73
N PRO A 29 18.79 -30.67 4.93
CA PRO A 29 18.69 -29.25 5.25
C PRO A 29 19.97 -28.55 4.78
N HIS A 30 20.24 -28.53 3.48
CA HIS A 30 21.22 -27.59 2.95
C HIS A 30 20.53 -26.27 2.69
N TYR A 31 20.60 -25.41 3.72
CA TYR A 31 20.61 -23.95 3.69
C TYR A 31 19.95 -23.29 2.46
N PHE A 32 18.64 -23.46 2.28
CA PHE A 32 17.88 -22.51 1.46
C PHE A 32 17.60 -21.26 2.29
N THR A 33 18.66 -20.56 2.68
CA THR A 33 18.57 -19.21 3.21
C THR A 33 18.60 -18.27 2.02
N LEU A 34 17.56 -17.44 1.87
CA LEU A 34 17.64 -16.30 0.97
C LEU A 34 18.90 -15.50 1.28
N ASP A 35 19.78 -15.41 0.30
CA ASP A 35 21.01 -14.67 0.48
C ASP A 35 20.69 -13.19 0.74
N LYS A 36 21.44 -12.59 1.67
CA LYS A 36 21.22 -11.19 2.06
C LYS A 36 21.37 -10.26 0.87
N GLU A 37 22.29 -10.59 -0.05
CA GLU A 37 22.49 -9.85 -1.30
C GLU A 37 21.25 -9.91 -2.20
N SER A 38 20.62 -11.09 -2.34
CA SER A 38 19.40 -11.24 -3.13
C SER A 38 18.23 -10.43 -2.56
N LYS A 39 18.10 -10.38 -1.23
CA LYS A 39 17.08 -9.54 -0.56
C LYS A 39 17.37 -8.06 -0.75
N SER A 40 18.64 -7.65 -0.63
CA SER A 40 19.09 -6.27 -0.84
C SER A 40 18.82 -5.82 -2.28
N PHE A 41 19.15 -6.67 -3.25
CA PHE A 41 18.86 -6.42 -4.66
C PHE A 41 17.35 -6.25 -4.91
N ASN A 42 16.51 -7.14 -4.36
CA ASN A 42 15.06 -6.99 -4.50
C ASN A 42 14.53 -5.70 -3.86
N ASN A 43 15.09 -5.29 -2.72
CA ASN A 43 14.76 -4.01 -2.10
C ASN A 43 15.15 -2.83 -2.99
N LEU A 44 16.32 -2.90 -3.65
CA LEU A 44 16.77 -1.87 -4.60
C LEU A 44 15.82 -1.77 -5.81
N ILE A 45 15.44 -2.91 -6.39
CA ILE A 45 14.46 -2.94 -7.49
C ILE A 45 13.13 -2.35 -7.02
N THR A 46 12.64 -2.74 -5.85
CA THR A 46 11.40 -2.20 -5.27
C THR A 46 11.48 -0.68 -5.08
N PHE A 47 12.62 -0.18 -4.60
CA PHE A 47 12.87 1.24 -4.43
C PHE A 47 12.86 2.00 -5.76
N ILE A 48 13.57 1.48 -6.77
CA ILE A 48 13.61 2.08 -8.12
C ILE A 48 12.22 2.14 -8.72
N VAL A 49 11.49 1.02 -8.71
CA VAL A 49 10.14 0.91 -9.27
C VAL A 49 9.18 1.87 -8.55
N THR A 50 9.24 1.92 -7.22
CA THR A 50 8.43 2.83 -6.40
C THR A 50 8.70 4.29 -6.77
N THR A 51 9.98 4.67 -6.84
CA THR A 51 10.39 6.04 -7.16
C THR A 51 9.95 6.43 -8.56
N PHE A 52 10.15 5.54 -9.54
CA PHE A 52 9.69 5.73 -10.90
C PHE A 52 8.19 5.99 -10.98
N PHE A 53 7.37 5.16 -10.31
CA PHE A 53 5.92 5.34 -10.32
C PHE A 53 5.47 6.63 -9.65
N PHE A 54 6.10 7.03 -8.54
CA PHE A 54 5.75 8.31 -7.90
C PHE A 54 6.12 9.52 -8.76
N VAL A 55 7.29 9.51 -9.40
CA VAL A 55 7.71 10.58 -10.32
C VAL A 55 6.81 10.62 -11.55
N TYR A 56 6.52 9.46 -12.14
CA TYR A 56 5.63 9.35 -13.30
C TYR A 56 4.22 9.84 -12.98
N LEU A 57 3.63 9.39 -11.87
CA LEU A 57 2.31 9.85 -11.43
C LEU A 57 2.32 11.36 -11.19
N GLY A 58 3.37 11.89 -10.56
CA GLY A 58 3.55 13.33 -10.37
C GLY A 58 3.58 14.11 -11.68
N GLY A 59 4.22 13.56 -12.72
CA GLY A 59 4.29 14.16 -14.05
C GLY A 59 2.96 14.12 -14.82
N LEU A 60 2.04 13.21 -14.50
CA LEU A 60 0.73 13.11 -15.15
C LEU A 60 -0.30 14.10 -14.59
N ILE A 61 -0.01 14.76 -13.48
CA ILE A 61 -0.95 15.69 -12.83
C ILE A 61 -1.10 16.93 -13.72
N THR A 62 -2.33 17.24 -14.08
CA THR A 62 -2.61 18.38 -14.99
C THR A 62 -3.08 19.64 -14.27
N PHE A 63 -3.11 19.63 -12.92
CA PHE A 63 -3.60 20.72 -12.05
C PHE A 63 -4.84 21.43 -12.65
N SER A 64 -5.74 20.65 -13.25
CA SER A 64 -6.77 21.21 -14.13
C SER A 64 -7.78 22.06 -13.36
N SER A 65 -8.02 21.74 -12.09
CA SER A 65 -8.89 22.50 -11.20
C SER A 65 -8.70 22.15 -9.73
N THR A 66 -8.78 23.15 -8.85
CA THR A 66 -8.81 22.98 -7.38
C THR A 66 -9.97 22.09 -6.91
N ILE A 67 -11.03 21.97 -7.72
CA ILE A 67 -12.21 21.14 -7.39
C ILE A 67 -11.83 19.66 -7.17
N TYR A 68 -10.90 19.13 -7.97
CA TYR A 68 -10.48 17.73 -7.90
C TYR A 68 -9.73 17.42 -6.61
N PHE A 69 -9.00 18.40 -6.09
CA PHE A 69 -8.31 18.28 -4.81
C PHE A 69 -9.30 18.26 -3.63
N VAL A 70 -10.36 19.07 -3.68
CA VAL A 70 -11.41 19.07 -2.65
C VAL A 70 -12.17 17.74 -2.66
N ILE A 71 -12.53 17.24 -3.84
CA ILE A 71 -13.18 15.92 -3.99
C ILE A 71 -12.28 14.81 -3.45
N GLY A 72 -10.99 14.82 -3.80
CA GLY A 72 -10.00 13.87 -3.26
C GLY A 72 -9.89 13.92 -1.73
N THR A 73 -9.96 15.12 -1.15
CA THR A 73 -9.98 15.31 0.31
C THR A 73 -11.21 14.66 0.95
N ILE A 74 -12.40 14.89 0.39
CA ILE A 74 -13.65 14.31 0.90
C ILE A 74 -13.58 12.78 0.84
N ILE A 75 -13.08 12.22 -0.27
CA ILE A 75 -12.90 10.78 -0.43
C ILE A 75 -11.90 10.25 0.61
N ALA A 76 -10.76 10.93 0.81
CA ALA A 76 -9.76 10.52 1.80
C ALA A 76 -10.33 10.47 3.23
N VAL A 77 -11.14 11.47 3.60
CA VAL A 77 -11.84 11.50 4.90
C VAL A 77 -12.88 10.39 4.98
N GLY A 78 -13.65 10.15 3.92
CA GLY A 78 -14.60 9.03 3.86
C GLY A 78 -13.92 7.68 4.06
N LEU A 79 -12.74 7.47 3.45
CA LEU A 79 -11.96 6.25 3.62
C LEU A 79 -11.47 6.08 5.07
N LEU A 80 -11.10 7.16 5.77
CA LEU A 80 -10.76 7.13 7.20
C LEU A 80 -11.94 6.68 8.06
N LEU A 81 -13.14 7.18 7.80
CA LEU A 81 -14.34 6.78 8.53
C LEU A 81 -14.66 5.30 8.31
N VAL A 82 -14.59 4.83 7.07
CA VAL A 82 -14.77 3.40 6.74
C VAL A 82 -13.73 2.54 7.44
N ARG A 83 -12.47 3.00 7.53
CA ARG A 83 -11.40 2.27 8.22
C ARG A 83 -11.69 2.13 9.71
N ILE A 84 -12.05 3.22 10.40
CA ILE A 84 -12.37 3.20 11.83
C ILE A 84 -13.60 2.34 12.11
N GLY A 85 -14.61 2.40 11.25
CA GLY A 85 -15.79 1.52 11.34
C GLY A 85 -15.42 0.04 11.19
N GLY A 86 -14.64 -0.28 10.15
CA GLY A 86 -14.21 -1.65 9.85
C GLY A 86 -13.32 -2.26 10.93
N THR A 87 -12.39 -1.49 11.51
CA THR A 87 -11.55 -2.01 12.60
C THR A 87 -12.34 -2.24 13.88
N LYS A 88 -13.28 -1.37 14.24
CA LYS A 88 -14.17 -1.59 15.40
C LYS A 88 -14.98 -2.88 15.25
N LEU A 89 -15.49 -3.17 14.04
CA LEU A 89 -16.23 -4.39 13.78
C LEU A 89 -15.33 -5.63 13.84
N SER A 90 -14.17 -5.60 13.18
CA SER A 90 -13.23 -6.73 13.14
C SER A 90 -12.55 -7.02 14.49
N LEU A 91 -12.29 -5.99 15.30
CA LEU A 91 -11.63 -6.12 16.60
C LEU A 91 -12.61 -6.27 17.76
N TYR A 92 -13.93 -6.32 17.50
CA TYR A 92 -14.96 -6.41 18.54
C TYR A 92 -14.73 -7.58 19.53
N ARG A 93 -14.10 -8.68 19.09
CA ARG A 93 -13.80 -9.86 19.93
C ARG A 93 -12.38 -9.90 20.52
N ASN A 94 -11.47 -9.03 20.11
CA ASN A 94 -10.06 -9.07 20.55
C ASN A 94 -9.77 -7.98 21.58
N LYS A 95 -9.21 -8.36 22.73
CA LYS A 95 -8.73 -7.44 23.79
C LYS A 95 -7.37 -6.82 23.42
N LEU A 96 -7.30 -6.13 22.28
CA LEU A 96 -6.11 -5.37 21.90
C LEU A 96 -6.00 -4.11 22.76
N LYS A 97 -4.77 -3.70 23.10
CA LYS A 97 -4.58 -2.44 23.82
C LYS A 97 -5.07 -1.29 22.94
N ARG A 98 -5.60 -0.23 23.57
CA ARG A 98 -6.07 0.96 22.86
C ARG A 98 -5.01 1.59 21.95
N ARG A 99 -3.72 1.43 22.29
CA ARG A 99 -2.57 1.88 21.48
C ARG A 99 -2.46 1.09 20.18
N ASP A 100 -2.42 -0.24 20.25
CA ASP A 100 -2.35 -1.12 19.09
C ASP A 100 -3.54 -0.90 18.13
N MET A 101 -4.73 -0.65 18.69
CA MET A 101 -5.91 -0.34 17.89
C MET A 101 -5.83 1.02 17.19
N PHE A 102 -5.13 1.99 17.78
CA PHE A 102 -4.87 3.28 17.16
C PHE A 102 -3.87 3.13 16.00
N ASP A 103 -2.79 2.36 16.19
CA ASP A 103 -1.81 2.08 15.13
C ASP A 103 -2.44 1.38 13.93
N ILE A 104 -3.26 0.36 14.17
CA ILE A 104 -3.97 -0.36 13.09
C ILE A 104 -4.90 0.57 12.29
N ASN A 105 -5.50 1.55 12.96
CA ASN A 105 -6.34 2.57 12.34
C ASN A 105 -5.53 3.63 11.61
N ALA A 106 -4.33 3.95 12.09
CA ALA A 106 -3.42 4.91 11.49
C ALA A 106 -2.95 4.50 10.11
N MET A 107 -2.71 3.20 9.91
CA MET A 107 -2.18 2.61 8.69
C MET A 107 -3.20 2.61 7.53
N ILE A 108 -3.63 3.80 7.10
CA ILE A 108 -4.55 4.00 5.98
C ILE A 108 -3.87 4.45 4.69
N SER A 109 -2.59 4.82 4.74
CA SER A 109 -1.88 5.39 3.60
C SER A 109 -2.11 4.53 2.36
N ARG A 110 -2.64 5.15 1.30
CA ARG A 110 -2.86 4.46 0.03
C ARG A 110 -1.51 4.34 -0.68
N GLY A 111 -1.21 3.12 -1.13
CA GLY A 111 0.06 2.81 -1.78
C GLY A 111 0.04 3.00 -3.30
N LEU A 112 1.15 2.62 -3.92
CA LEU A 112 1.39 2.66 -5.37
C LEU A 112 0.33 1.95 -6.21
N GLY A 113 -0.32 0.91 -5.69
CA GLY A 113 -1.35 0.18 -6.45
C GLY A 113 -2.50 1.08 -6.88
N ALA A 114 -2.92 2.03 -6.03
CA ALA A 114 -3.97 2.99 -6.39
C ALA A 114 -3.51 3.93 -7.52
N ALA A 115 -2.24 4.37 -7.48
CA ALA A 115 -1.65 5.21 -8.52
C ALA A 115 -1.67 4.52 -9.88
N VAL A 116 -1.20 3.27 -9.96
CA VAL A 116 -1.16 2.51 -11.21
C VAL A 116 -2.57 2.22 -11.73
N LEU A 117 -3.53 1.89 -10.86
CA LEU A 117 -4.90 1.63 -11.31
C LEU A 117 -5.61 2.90 -11.82
N SER A 118 -5.19 4.09 -11.37
CA SER A 118 -5.79 5.35 -11.83
C SER A 118 -5.43 5.71 -13.27
N THR A 119 -4.40 5.09 -13.84
CA THR A 119 -4.02 5.28 -15.25
C THR A 119 -4.77 4.33 -16.18
N LEU A 120 -5.43 3.28 -15.68
CA LEU A 120 -6.19 2.35 -16.53
C LEU A 120 -7.29 3.02 -17.35
N PRO A 121 -8.12 3.94 -16.80
CA PRO A 121 -9.12 4.64 -17.61
C PRO A 121 -8.50 5.41 -18.80
N LEU A 122 -7.21 5.79 -18.69
CA LEU A 122 -6.49 6.54 -19.72
C LEU A 122 -6.12 5.62 -20.86
N GLU A 123 -5.64 4.42 -20.52
CA GLU A 123 -5.32 3.39 -21.49
C GLU A 123 -6.57 2.89 -22.24
N TYR A 124 -7.73 2.88 -21.58
CA TYR A 124 -9.01 2.54 -22.21
C TYR A 124 -9.63 3.67 -23.05
N GLY A 125 -9.01 4.85 -23.11
CA GLY A 125 -9.45 5.96 -23.95
C GLY A 125 -10.75 6.64 -23.50
N LEU A 126 -11.08 6.59 -22.21
CA LEU A 126 -12.32 7.17 -21.69
C LEU A 126 -12.25 8.72 -21.62
N LEU A 127 -13.38 9.37 -21.87
CA LEU A 127 -13.52 10.83 -21.73
C LEU A 127 -13.36 11.24 -20.24
N HIS A 128 -12.74 12.41 -19.99
CA HIS A 128 -12.51 12.99 -18.65
C HIS A 128 -11.50 12.24 -17.77
N THR A 129 -10.56 11.52 -18.39
CA THR A 129 -9.62 10.70 -17.62
C THR A 129 -8.67 11.49 -16.71
N ASN A 130 -8.31 12.72 -17.07
CA ASN A 130 -7.41 13.55 -16.24
C ASN A 130 -7.95 13.78 -14.82
N ALA A 131 -9.28 13.81 -14.66
CA ALA A 131 -9.91 13.95 -13.35
C ALA A 131 -9.63 12.76 -12.43
N PHE A 132 -9.51 11.54 -12.95
CA PHE A 132 -9.26 10.34 -12.14
C PHE A 132 -7.85 10.34 -11.55
N ILE A 133 -6.87 10.75 -12.36
CA ILE A 133 -5.46 10.84 -11.94
C ILE A 133 -5.30 11.94 -10.90
N ASP A 134 -5.86 13.12 -11.15
CA ASP A 134 -5.79 14.26 -10.24
C ASP A 134 -6.48 13.96 -8.88
N VAL A 135 -7.66 13.34 -8.88
CA VAL A 135 -8.37 12.92 -7.66
C VAL A 135 -7.58 11.84 -6.91
N THR A 136 -7.07 10.83 -7.61
CA THR A 136 -6.30 9.74 -6.98
C THR A 136 -5.02 10.27 -6.34
N PHE A 137 -4.31 11.17 -7.03
CA PHE A 137 -3.14 11.82 -6.47
C PHE A 137 -3.49 12.59 -5.19
N SER A 138 -4.56 13.38 -5.20
CA SER A 138 -5.04 14.10 -4.01
C SER A 138 -5.32 13.14 -2.84
N VAL A 139 -6.00 12.02 -3.08
CA VAL A 139 -6.26 10.99 -2.07
C VAL A 139 -4.96 10.39 -1.52
N ILE A 140 -4.01 10.04 -2.38
CA ILE A 140 -2.71 9.48 -1.97
C ILE A 140 -1.95 10.50 -1.11
N PHE A 141 -1.83 11.74 -1.57
CA PHE A 141 -1.12 12.79 -0.86
C PHE A 141 -1.70 13.03 0.53
N ILE A 142 -3.03 13.20 0.62
CA ILE A 142 -3.72 13.48 1.88
C ILE A 142 -3.64 12.28 2.84
N THR A 143 -3.80 11.05 2.35
CA THR A 143 -3.75 9.87 3.21
C THR A 143 -2.34 9.59 3.74
N ILE A 144 -1.29 9.85 2.96
CA ILE A 144 0.10 9.76 3.42
C ILE A 144 0.37 10.83 4.49
N PHE A 145 -0.05 12.07 4.24
CA PHE A 145 0.14 13.18 5.17
C PHE A 145 -0.57 12.94 6.52
N ILE A 146 -1.84 12.52 6.47
CA ILE A 146 -2.62 12.20 7.68
C ILE A 146 -1.98 11.02 8.43
N ASN A 147 -1.58 9.95 7.73
CA ASN A 147 -0.93 8.81 8.38
C ASN A 147 0.37 9.24 9.11
N GLY A 148 1.20 10.06 8.46
CA GLY A 148 2.42 10.60 9.08
C GLY A 148 2.15 11.39 10.36
N ILE A 149 1.16 12.29 10.33
CA ILE A 149 0.75 13.06 11.53
C ILE A 149 0.24 12.13 12.63
N LEU A 150 -0.59 11.14 12.28
CA LEU A 150 -1.25 10.30 13.25
C LEU A 150 -0.28 9.33 13.93
N LEU A 151 0.69 8.78 13.18
CA LEU A 151 1.79 7.99 13.72
C LEU A 151 2.74 8.83 14.58
N TYR A 152 3.07 10.05 14.15
CA TYR A 152 3.89 10.97 14.96
C TYR A 152 3.22 11.29 16.30
N TYR A 153 1.91 11.56 16.29
CA TYR A 153 1.15 11.81 17.51
C TYR A 153 1.11 10.60 18.44
N ASN A 154 0.97 9.38 17.90
CA ASN A 154 0.96 8.17 18.71
C ASN A 154 2.31 7.87 19.34
N SER A 155 3.40 8.03 18.58
CA SER A 155 4.77 7.80 19.06
C SER A 155 5.16 8.70 20.24
N ARG A 156 4.50 9.86 20.39
CA ARG A 156 4.76 10.82 21.46
C ARG A 156 3.97 10.58 22.76
N ARG A 157 3.10 9.56 22.83
CA ARG A 157 2.27 9.22 24.01
C ARG A 157 2.63 7.87 24.65
#